data_AF-A0A562IS80-F1
#
_entry.id   AF-A0A562IS80-F1
#
_cell.length_a   1.000
_cell.length_b   1.000
_cell.length_c   1.000
_cell.angle_alpha   90.00
_cell.angle_beta   90.00
_cell.angle_gamma   90.00
#
_symmetry.space_group_name_H-M   'P 1'
#
loop_
_entity.id
_entity.type
_entity.pdbx_description
1 polymer ?
#
loop_
_entity_poly.entity_id
_entity_poly.type
_entity_poly.pdbx_seq_one_letter_code
_entity_poly.pdbx_strand_id
1 'polypeptide(L)'
;MRTRTRFGDRLAVLGGARLDVLRVAPGARARQVALGGVLVSTAALAALSAAFAVHMTLGAWWALATAIGLGWGLVILNLDRMLLTGMSHDPSWQRNVAMALPRVALALILGTVISTPLTLQVFSKEIDATIVTMQAEAAQEFSEGLDADERYAQIPVLSERIAESQAVLAGGRTADPNAAPTVVAAQAERDAKRAAYDAAVGRYDELQAKAQCELDGTCGSGRAGTGDAYFSAAAAAAQEATARDRAKAELDDAEAALQQTRATAADEAASADARGLALARTDLAADSAELTRLTDARNAEQAAFDAENGESDGILARLEAMDRLGEERPMVGTAHLMLFLLFLCIEVLPVLVKVMLNFSPPSAYDRLLEVRDAEEIEAEKIRVNGRQRAQRARADLVVAAETDRMAREILEREAAQREEAARKAARRRARRLPRTLRAIFPARDGAPAAPEIIEPTLDTGELEALLTGSYEAGMYGTGSRRAGRPEVPGPRPAAEAVLAGADDSDR
;
A
#
# COMPACT_ATOMS: atom_id res chain seq x y z
N MET A 1 3.64 -51.74 -0.33
CA MET A 1 4.74 -51.12 -1.10
C MET A 1 4.36 -50.64 -2.54
N ARG A 2 3.06 -50.55 -2.92
CA ARG A 2 2.60 -50.15 -4.28
C ARG A 2 2.31 -48.65 -4.48
N THR A 3 2.35 -47.83 -3.42
CA THR A 3 1.98 -46.40 -3.48
C THR A 3 3.10 -45.48 -3.93
N ARG A 4 4.38 -45.86 -3.76
CA ARG A 4 5.56 -45.04 -4.14
C ARG A 4 5.72 -44.85 -5.66
N THR A 5 5.19 -45.74 -6.50
CA THR A 5 5.34 -45.63 -7.96
C THR A 5 4.44 -44.53 -8.52
N ARG A 6 3.17 -44.45 -8.11
CA ARG A 6 2.19 -43.49 -8.66
C ARG A 6 2.53 -42.02 -8.43
N PHE A 7 3.06 -41.67 -7.25
CA PHE A 7 3.41 -40.28 -6.95
C PHE A 7 4.65 -39.83 -7.72
N GLY A 8 5.69 -40.66 -7.76
CA GLY A 8 6.88 -40.38 -8.58
C GLY A 8 6.54 -40.28 -10.06
N ASP A 9 5.67 -41.14 -10.59
CA ASP A 9 5.28 -41.09 -12.00
C ASP A 9 4.54 -39.78 -12.34
N ARG A 10 3.72 -39.25 -11.43
CA ARG A 10 3.05 -37.95 -11.59
C ARG A 10 4.05 -36.78 -11.60
N LEU A 11 5.04 -36.80 -10.69
CA LEU A 11 6.11 -35.79 -10.68
C LEU A 11 6.96 -35.85 -11.95
N ALA A 12 7.31 -37.05 -12.43
CA ALA A 12 8.05 -37.20 -13.66
C ALA A 12 7.28 -36.64 -14.87
N VAL A 13 5.96 -36.88 -14.95
CA VAL A 13 5.10 -36.31 -16.01
C VAL A 13 4.99 -34.78 -15.88
N LEU A 14 4.92 -34.24 -14.67
CA LEU A 14 4.94 -32.79 -14.44
C LEU A 14 6.25 -32.17 -14.94
N GLY A 15 7.38 -32.86 -14.72
CA GLY A 15 8.69 -32.52 -15.30
C GLY A 15 8.79 -32.70 -16.81
N GLY A 16 7.73 -33.14 -17.49
CA GLY A 16 7.70 -33.32 -18.94
C GLY A 16 8.13 -34.69 -19.44
N ALA A 17 8.31 -35.67 -18.55
CA ALA A 17 8.77 -36.99 -18.95
C ALA A 17 7.65 -37.88 -19.53
N ARG A 18 8.00 -38.64 -20.57
CA ARG A 18 7.21 -39.66 -21.22
C ARG A 18 7.31 -40.98 -20.43
N LEU A 19 6.17 -41.45 -19.91
CA LEU A 19 6.12 -42.63 -19.04
C LEU A 19 6.44 -43.95 -19.77
N ASP A 20 6.12 -44.03 -21.05
CA ASP A 20 6.46 -45.13 -21.95
C ASP A 20 7.99 -45.28 -22.10
N VAL A 21 8.70 -44.17 -22.29
CA VAL A 21 10.17 -44.13 -22.35
C VAL A 21 10.80 -44.47 -20.99
N LEU A 22 10.24 -43.91 -19.90
CA LEU A 22 10.73 -44.14 -18.54
C LEU A 22 10.63 -45.60 -18.07
N ARG A 23 9.66 -46.37 -18.59
CA ARG A 23 9.54 -47.81 -18.28
C ARG A 23 10.71 -48.62 -18.82
N VAL A 24 11.29 -48.18 -19.95
CA VAL A 24 12.43 -48.85 -20.60
C VAL A 24 13.76 -48.36 -20.02
N ALA A 25 13.80 -47.15 -19.43
CA ALA A 25 14.98 -46.56 -18.80
C ALA A 25 14.78 -46.24 -17.31
N PRO A 26 14.68 -47.24 -16.42
CA PRO A 26 14.40 -47.02 -14.99
C PRO A 26 15.49 -46.18 -14.28
N GLY A 27 16.75 -46.24 -14.76
CA GLY A 27 17.86 -45.46 -14.21
C GLY A 27 17.71 -43.94 -14.36
N ALA A 28 16.90 -43.46 -15.31
CA ALA A 28 16.64 -42.03 -15.50
C ALA A 28 15.46 -41.51 -14.65
N ARG A 29 14.68 -42.40 -14.02
CA ARG A 29 13.47 -42.04 -13.29
C ARG A 29 13.75 -41.10 -12.12
N ALA A 30 14.79 -41.36 -11.34
CA ALA A 30 15.14 -40.51 -10.20
C ALA A 30 15.43 -39.06 -10.64
N ARG A 31 16.12 -38.87 -11.78
CA ARG A 31 16.42 -37.56 -12.36
C ARG A 31 15.14 -36.84 -12.82
N GLN A 32 14.23 -37.53 -13.52
CA GLN A 32 12.97 -36.93 -13.99
C GLN A 32 12.00 -36.60 -12.84
N VAL A 33 11.96 -37.44 -11.80
CA VAL A 33 11.19 -37.14 -10.57
C VAL A 33 11.77 -35.93 -9.85
N ALA A 34 13.10 -35.80 -9.77
CA ALA A 34 13.75 -34.64 -9.16
C ALA A 34 13.45 -33.34 -9.92
N LEU A 35 13.45 -33.38 -11.26
CA LEU A 35 13.05 -32.25 -12.09
C LEU A 35 11.61 -31.80 -11.82
N GLY A 36 10.67 -32.75 -11.78
CA GLY A 36 9.28 -32.44 -11.40
C GLY A 36 9.14 -31.93 -9.96
N GLY A 37 9.95 -32.44 -9.04
CA GLY A 37 9.99 -31.98 -7.66
C GLY A 37 10.46 -30.53 -7.53
N VAL A 38 11.49 -30.15 -8.30
CA VAL A 38 11.97 -28.76 -8.37
C VAL A 38 10.86 -27.81 -8.81
N LEU A 39 10.13 -28.15 -9.89
CA LEU A 39 9.03 -27.33 -10.40
C LEU A 39 7.89 -27.16 -9.40
N VAL A 40 7.53 -28.23 -8.67
CA VAL A 40 6.47 -28.16 -7.65
C VAL A 40 6.93 -27.33 -6.45
N SER A 41 8.19 -27.44 -6.04
CA SER A 41 8.75 -26.64 -4.94
C SER A 41 8.80 -25.15 -5.29
N THR A 42 9.20 -24.77 -6.51
CA THR A 42 9.19 -23.37 -6.94
C THR A 42 7.76 -22.83 -7.03
N ALA A 43 6.83 -23.59 -7.61
CA ALA A 43 5.42 -23.22 -7.66
C ALA A 43 4.79 -23.06 -6.27
N ALA A 44 5.12 -23.93 -5.32
CA ALA A 44 4.62 -23.85 -3.95
C ALA A 44 5.15 -22.61 -3.22
N LEU A 45 6.45 -22.31 -3.35
CA LEU A 45 7.02 -21.10 -2.76
C LEU A 45 6.42 -19.84 -3.39
N ALA A 46 6.27 -19.80 -4.71
CA ALA A 46 5.62 -18.70 -5.41
C ALA A 46 4.16 -18.51 -4.95
N ALA A 47 3.43 -19.60 -4.70
CA ALA A 47 2.07 -19.53 -4.16
C ALA A 47 2.03 -18.94 -2.75
N LEU A 48 2.93 -19.36 -1.86
CA LEU A 48 3.04 -18.83 -0.50
C LEU A 48 3.45 -17.35 -0.52
N SER A 49 4.41 -16.99 -1.36
CA SER A 49 4.87 -15.61 -1.55
C SER A 49 3.74 -14.70 -2.04
N ALA A 50 3.02 -15.10 -3.10
CA ALA A 50 1.90 -14.33 -3.62
C ALA A 50 0.72 -14.25 -2.64
N ALA A 51 0.41 -15.32 -1.91
CA ALA A 51 -0.62 -15.28 -0.86
C ALA A 51 -0.24 -14.31 0.26
N PHE A 52 1.02 -14.33 0.71
CA PHE A 52 1.51 -13.42 1.73
C PHE A 52 1.49 -11.96 1.25
N ALA A 53 1.97 -11.70 0.03
CA ALA A 53 1.95 -10.36 -0.57
C ALA A 53 0.51 -9.82 -0.70
N VAL A 54 -0.43 -10.63 -1.19
CA VAL A 54 -1.84 -10.24 -1.30
C VAL A 54 -2.46 -9.94 0.07
N HIS A 55 -2.15 -10.74 1.08
CA HIS A 55 -2.64 -10.49 2.44
C HIS A 55 -2.07 -9.19 3.02
N MET A 56 -0.76 -8.98 2.89
CA MET A 56 -0.08 -7.81 3.43
C MET A 56 -0.43 -6.51 2.70
N THR A 57 -0.48 -6.53 1.37
CA THR A 57 -0.69 -5.32 0.57
C THR A 57 -2.16 -4.93 0.46
N LEU A 58 -3.07 -5.91 0.35
CA LEU A 58 -4.49 -5.65 0.13
C LEU A 58 -5.36 -5.86 1.39
N GLY A 59 -4.78 -6.29 2.51
CA GLY A 59 -5.53 -6.64 3.72
C GLY A 59 -6.54 -7.77 3.50
N ALA A 60 -6.34 -8.58 2.45
CA ALA A 60 -7.32 -9.56 2.01
C ALA A 60 -7.47 -10.71 3.02
N TRP A 61 -8.68 -11.26 3.15
CA TRP A 61 -8.94 -12.47 3.94
C TRP A 61 -7.95 -13.60 3.55
N TRP A 62 -7.40 -14.33 4.53
CA TRP A 62 -6.37 -15.37 4.32
C TRP A 62 -6.73 -16.46 3.29
N ALA A 63 -7.95 -16.97 3.27
CA ALA A 63 -8.40 -17.91 2.23
C ALA A 63 -8.49 -17.30 0.81
N LEU A 64 -8.86 -16.03 0.66
CA LEU A 64 -8.87 -15.36 -0.65
C LEU A 64 -7.44 -15.17 -1.12
N ALA A 65 -6.56 -14.71 -0.23
CA ALA A 65 -5.13 -14.60 -0.48
C ALA A 65 -4.50 -15.96 -0.85
N THR A 66 -4.87 -17.04 -0.14
CA THR A 66 -4.43 -18.41 -0.45
C THR A 66 -4.95 -18.90 -1.79
N ALA A 67 -6.21 -18.63 -2.14
CA ALA A 67 -6.78 -19.01 -3.42
C ALA A 67 -6.08 -18.31 -4.60
N ILE A 68 -5.83 -16.99 -4.46
CA ILE A 68 -5.08 -16.20 -5.44
C ILE A 68 -3.63 -16.70 -5.54
N GLY A 69 -2.98 -16.93 -4.39
CA GLY A 69 -1.63 -17.48 -4.33
C GLY A 69 -1.51 -18.84 -5.00
N LEU A 70 -2.44 -19.77 -4.75
CA LEU A 70 -2.47 -21.06 -5.43
C LEU A 70 -2.65 -20.89 -6.95
N GLY A 71 -3.54 -19.99 -7.37
CA GLY A 71 -3.70 -19.65 -8.78
C GLY A 71 -2.40 -19.14 -9.42
N TRP A 72 -1.68 -18.27 -8.73
CA TRP A 72 -0.38 -17.78 -9.18
C TRP A 72 0.69 -18.87 -9.22
N GLY A 73 0.76 -19.73 -8.20
CA GLY A 73 1.66 -20.89 -8.20
C GLY A 73 1.40 -21.85 -9.36
N LEU A 74 0.13 -22.05 -9.74
CA LEU A 74 -0.24 -22.82 -10.94
C LEU A 74 0.26 -22.16 -12.24
N VAL A 75 0.21 -20.82 -12.33
CA VAL A 75 0.77 -20.08 -13.47
C VAL A 75 2.29 -20.27 -13.54
N ILE A 76 3.00 -20.11 -12.42
CA ILE A 76 4.45 -20.32 -12.36
C ILE A 76 4.81 -21.76 -12.72
N LEU A 77 4.07 -22.75 -12.20
CA LEU A 77 4.26 -24.15 -12.56
C LEU A 77 4.11 -24.39 -14.06
N ASN A 78 3.13 -23.73 -14.70
CA ASN A 78 2.90 -23.85 -16.13
C ASN A 78 4.03 -23.22 -16.95
N LEU A 79 4.47 -22.01 -16.58
CA LEU A 79 5.57 -21.30 -17.25
C LEU A 79 6.90 -22.05 -17.11
N ASP A 80 7.24 -22.51 -15.90
CA ASP A 80 8.48 -23.24 -15.65
C ASP A 80 8.48 -24.60 -16.36
N ARG A 81 7.32 -25.27 -16.41
CA ARG A 81 7.14 -26.49 -17.20
C ARG A 81 7.32 -26.22 -18.70
N MET A 82 6.76 -25.14 -19.23
CA MET A 82 6.93 -24.78 -20.65
C MET A 82 8.41 -24.60 -20.99
N LEU A 83 9.17 -23.93 -20.13
CA LEU A 83 10.61 -23.75 -20.32
C LEU A 83 11.37 -25.08 -20.22
N LEU A 84 11.06 -25.91 -19.22
CA LEU A 84 11.75 -27.19 -19.02
C LEU A 84 11.52 -28.17 -20.20
N THR A 85 10.30 -28.18 -20.74
CA THR A 85 9.88 -29.06 -21.85
C THR A 85 10.27 -28.52 -23.22
N GLY A 86 10.31 -27.20 -23.41
CA GLY A 86 10.71 -26.56 -24.67
C GLY A 86 12.21 -26.63 -24.96
N MET A 87 13.04 -26.87 -23.93
CA MET A 87 14.48 -27.06 -24.08
C MET A 87 14.80 -28.52 -24.43
N SER A 88 14.88 -28.83 -25.73
CA SER A 88 15.52 -30.05 -26.22
C SER A 88 17.02 -30.07 -25.86
N HIS A 89 17.62 -31.25 -25.82
CA HIS A 89 19.06 -31.36 -25.60
C HIS A 89 19.80 -30.80 -26.83
N ASP A 90 20.33 -29.58 -26.72
CA ASP A 90 21.12 -28.92 -27.76
C ASP A 90 22.55 -28.71 -27.24
N PRO A 91 23.60 -29.15 -27.96
CA PRO A 91 24.99 -28.99 -27.51
C PRO A 91 25.48 -27.53 -27.56
N SER A 92 24.74 -26.60 -28.20
CA SER A 92 25.16 -25.21 -28.33
C SER A 92 24.90 -24.38 -27.06
N TRP A 93 25.97 -24.08 -26.32
CA TRP A 93 25.94 -23.27 -25.09
C TRP A 93 25.22 -21.92 -25.26
N GLN A 94 25.52 -21.19 -26.33
CA GLN A 94 24.94 -19.85 -26.58
C GLN A 94 23.42 -19.90 -26.70
N ARG A 95 22.88 -20.94 -27.35
CA ARG A 95 21.45 -21.09 -27.55
C ARG A 95 20.73 -21.50 -26.26
N ASN A 96 21.36 -22.37 -25.47
CA ASN A 96 20.84 -22.77 -24.16
C ASN A 96 20.76 -21.58 -23.19
N VAL A 97 21.79 -20.72 -23.15
CA VAL A 97 21.79 -19.50 -22.32
C VAL A 97 20.77 -18.48 -22.85
N ALA A 98 20.67 -18.29 -24.17
CA ALA A 98 19.68 -17.38 -24.76
C ALA A 98 18.23 -17.79 -24.47
N MET A 99 17.93 -19.10 -24.46
CA MET A 99 16.60 -19.61 -24.10
C MET A 99 16.30 -19.52 -22.59
N ALA A 100 17.33 -19.51 -21.74
CA ALA A 100 17.22 -19.33 -20.29
C ALA A 100 17.04 -17.85 -19.87
N LEU A 101 17.52 -16.91 -20.68
CA LEU A 101 17.56 -15.49 -20.37
C LEU A 101 16.20 -14.88 -19.99
N PRO A 102 15.08 -15.13 -20.71
CA PRO A 102 13.78 -14.56 -20.35
C PRO A 102 13.33 -14.91 -18.92
N ARG A 103 13.69 -16.11 -18.46
CA ARG A 103 13.34 -16.59 -17.13
C ARG A 103 14.24 -16.00 -16.05
N VAL A 104 15.54 -15.86 -16.31
CA VAL A 104 16.45 -15.17 -15.38
C VAL A 104 16.04 -13.69 -15.24
N ALA A 105 15.69 -13.03 -16.35
CA ALA A 105 15.18 -11.66 -16.32
C ALA A 105 13.89 -11.55 -15.49
N LEU A 106 12.93 -12.47 -15.68
CA LEU A 106 11.71 -12.52 -14.88
C LEU A 106 12.00 -12.78 -13.39
N ALA A 107 12.93 -13.68 -13.08
CA ALA A 107 13.33 -14.00 -11.71
C ALA A 107 14.01 -12.81 -11.01
N LEU A 108 14.78 -12.00 -11.74
CA LEU A 108 15.34 -10.76 -11.21
C LEU A 108 14.25 -9.76 -10.86
N ILE A 109 13.29 -9.53 -11.76
CA ILE A 109 12.16 -8.61 -11.53
C ILE A 109 11.33 -9.07 -10.34
N LEU A 110 10.90 -10.34 -10.33
CA LEU A 110 10.09 -10.89 -9.24
C LEU A 110 10.88 -10.94 -7.92
N GLY A 111 12.16 -11.29 -7.97
CA GLY A 111 13.04 -11.30 -6.80
C GLY A 111 13.09 -9.93 -6.13
N THR A 112 13.27 -8.85 -6.91
CA THR A 112 13.28 -7.48 -6.39
C THR A 112 11.93 -7.07 -5.82
N VAL A 113 10.84 -7.33 -6.55
CA VAL A 113 9.48 -6.94 -6.13
C VAL A 113 9.04 -7.70 -4.87
N ILE A 114 9.44 -8.97 -4.73
CA ILE A 114 9.07 -9.82 -3.59
C ILE A 114 9.98 -9.57 -2.38
N SER A 115 11.27 -9.25 -2.58
CA SER A 115 12.22 -9.08 -1.47
C SER A 115 11.92 -7.86 -0.62
N THR A 116 11.46 -6.76 -1.23
CA THR A 116 11.17 -5.50 -0.51
C THR A 116 10.11 -5.66 0.58
N PRO A 117 8.87 -6.12 0.31
CA PRO A 117 7.85 -6.24 1.35
C PRO A 117 8.24 -7.23 2.46
N LEU A 118 8.94 -8.31 2.12
CA LEU A 118 9.42 -9.25 3.12
C LEU A 118 10.50 -8.63 4.01
N THR A 119 11.41 -7.84 3.44
CA THR A 119 12.46 -7.15 4.19
C THR A 119 11.86 -6.14 5.15
N LEU A 120 10.89 -5.34 4.68
CA LEU A 120 10.15 -4.40 5.53
C LEU A 120 9.45 -5.13 6.69
N GLN A 121 8.93 -6.33 6.45
CA GLN A 121 8.29 -7.13 7.51
C GLN A 121 9.30 -7.68 8.53
N VAL A 122 10.41 -8.24 8.04
CA VAL A 122 11.45 -8.86 8.88
C VAL A 122 12.09 -7.82 9.80
N PHE A 123 12.31 -6.61 9.29
CA PHE A 123 12.90 -5.50 10.03
C PHE A 123 11.87 -4.48 10.54
N SER A 124 10.60 -4.90 10.69
CA SER A 124 9.51 -4.00 11.10
C SER A 124 9.85 -3.23 12.38
N LYS A 125 10.41 -3.90 13.39
CA LYS A 125 10.77 -3.25 14.67
C LYS A 125 11.86 -2.21 14.52
N GLU A 126 12.90 -2.50 13.74
CA GLU A 126 13.99 -1.57 13.50
C GLU A 126 13.53 -0.38 12.66
N ILE A 127 12.69 -0.62 11.66
CA ILE A 127 12.08 0.43 10.81
C ILE A 127 11.17 1.33 11.66
N ASP A 128 10.29 0.76 12.48
CA ASP A 128 9.38 1.54 13.34
C ASP A 128 10.20 2.43 14.31
N ALA A 129 11.32 1.93 14.84
CA ALA A 129 12.22 2.74 15.67
C ALA A 129 12.88 3.89 14.87
N THR A 130 13.33 3.63 13.65
CA THR A 130 13.89 4.66 12.77
C THR A 130 12.84 5.71 12.37
N ILE A 131 11.59 5.31 12.12
CA ILE A 131 10.49 6.25 11.86
C ILE A 131 10.30 7.21 13.04
N VAL A 132 10.32 6.71 14.28
CA VAL A 132 10.22 7.58 15.47
C VAL A 132 11.38 8.56 15.54
N THR A 133 12.61 8.15 15.18
CA THR A 133 13.75 9.07 15.14
C THR A 133 13.60 10.13 14.05
N MET A 134 13.12 9.76 12.86
CA MET A 134 12.86 10.70 11.77
C MET A 134 11.75 11.69 12.13
N GLN A 135 10.68 11.21 12.77
CA GLN A 135 9.60 12.07 13.29
C GLN A 135 10.13 13.06 14.33
N ALA A 136 11.02 12.62 15.22
CA ALA A 136 11.63 13.49 16.23
C ALA A 136 12.54 14.56 15.59
N GLU A 137 13.33 14.18 14.58
CA GLU A 137 14.15 15.13 13.82
C GLU A 137 13.31 16.15 13.06
N ALA A 138 12.24 15.71 12.39
CA ALA A 138 11.32 16.60 11.69
C ALA A 138 10.59 17.55 12.66
N ALA A 139 10.19 17.07 13.84
CA ALA A 139 9.61 17.91 14.89
C ALA A 139 10.60 18.95 15.42
N GLN A 140 11.87 18.57 15.58
CA GLN A 140 12.92 19.48 16.00
C GLN A 140 13.17 20.56 14.95
N GLU A 141 13.30 20.19 13.66
CA GLU A 141 13.50 21.13 12.57
C GLU A 141 12.32 22.11 12.45
N PHE A 142 11.08 21.61 12.60
CA PHE A 142 9.90 22.45 12.59
C PHE A 142 9.88 23.42 13.79
N SER A 143 10.21 22.96 15.00
CA SER A 143 10.29 23.82 16.18
C SER A 143 11.36 24.90 16.02
N GLU A 144 12.52 24.57 15.48
CA GLU A 144 13.58 25.54 15.18
C GLU A 144 13.12 26.57 14.13
N GLY A 145 12.35 26.13 13.12
CA GLY A 145 11.70 26.99 12.15
C GLY A 145 10.70 27.97 12.80
N LEU A 146 9.89 27.50 13.74
CA LEU A 146 8.96 28.35 14.50
C LEU A 146 9.70 29.34 15.42
N ASP A 147 10.79 28.92 16.05
CA ASP A 147 11.61 29.80 16.91
C ASP A 147 12.30 30.91 16.10
N ALA A 148 12.67 30.62 14.84
CA ALA A 148 13.27 31.59 13.93
C ALA A 148 12.24 32.50 13.22
N ASP A 149 10.95 32.21 13.32
CA ASP A 149 9.89 32.97 12.65
C ASP A 149 9.69 34.36 13.31
N GLU A 150 9.77 35.42 12.51
CA GLU A 150 9.55 36.79 12.95
C GLU A 150 8.19 37.00 13.63
N ARG A 151 7.17 36.21 13.27
CA ARG A 151 5.83 36.24 13.89
C ARG A 151 5.86 35.94 15.38
N TYR A 152 6.78 35.08 15.82
CA TYR A 152 6.87 34.60 17.21
C TYR A 152 8.04 35.22 17.99
N ALA A 153 8.89 36.02 17.34
CA ALA A 153 10.02 36.73 17.97
C ALA A 153 9.61 37.63 19.15
N GLN A 154 8.34 38.05 19.22
CA GLN A 154 7.81 38.89 20.30
C GLN A 154 7.52 38.12 21.59
N ILE A 155 7.36 36.79 21.55
CA ILE A 155 7.06 35.96 22.73
C ILE A 155 8.06 36.17 23.89
N PRO A 156 9.39 36.07 23.68
CA PRO A 156 10.36 36.31 24.75
C PRO A 156 10.34 37.76 25.26
N VAL A 157 10.15 38.74 24.36
CA VAL A 157 10.08 40.16 24.71
C VAL A 157 8.85 40.46 25.58
N LEU A 158 7.68 39.93 25.21
CA LEU A 158 6.45 40.06 26.00
C LEU A 158 6.59 39.39 27.37
N SER A 159 7.26 38.23 27.44
CA SER A 159 7.52 37.53 28.70
C SER A 159 8.38 38.37 29.65
N GLU A 160 9.40 39.06 29.13
CA GLU A 160 10.24 39.98 29.91
C GLU A 160 9.45 41.21 30.38
N ARG A 161 8.66 41.83 29.51
CA ARG A 161 7.80 43.00 29.85
C ARG A 161 6.74 42.67 30.91
N ILE A 162 6.17 41.46 30.86
CA ILE A 162 5.26 40.95 31.88
C ILE A 162 5.97 40.82 33.22
N ALA A 163 7.18 40.25 33.23
CA ALA A 163 7.98 40.11 34.46
C ALA A 163 8.32 41.49 35.07
N GLU A 164 8.69 42.47 34.24
CA GLU A 164 8.94 43.85 34.66
C GLU A 164 7.67 44.49 35.27
N SER A 165 6.53 44.38 34.57
CA SER A 165 5.26 44.90 35.06
C SER A 165 4.84 44.25 36.38
N GLN A 166 5.04 42.94 36.53
CA GLN A 166 4.79 42.22 37.78
C GLN A 166 5.71 42.69 38.92
N ALA A 167 6.98 42.98 38.63
CA ALA A 167 7.93 43.49 39.61
C ALA A 167 7.52 44.89 40.11
N VAL A 168 7.04 45.78 39.23
CA VAL A 168 6.50 47.09 39.61
C VAL A 168 5.29 46.95 40.54
N LEU A 169 4.38 46.02 40.23
CA LEU A 169 3.20 45.76 41.05
C LEU A 169 3.55 45.17 42.43
N ALA A 170 4.60 44.35 42.51
CA ALA A 170 5.09 43.80 43.77
C ALA A 170 5.83 44.85 44.62
N GLY A 171 6.52 45.80 44.00
CA GLY A 171 7.30 46.84 44.68
C GLY A 171 6.46 47.89 45.41
N GLY A 172 5.27 48.23 44.89
CA GLY A 172 4.22 48.99 45.59
C GLY A 172 4.49 50.45 45.97
N ARG A 173 5.75 50.91 46.08
CA ARG A 173 6.15 52.29 46.36
C ARG A 173 7.54 52.58 45.80
N THR A 174 7.67 53.63 44.99
CA THR A 174 8.91 53.92 44.28
C THR A 174 9.74 55.06 44.87
N ALA A 175 9.14 55.96 45.68
CA ALA A 175 9.82 57.10 46.27
C ALA A 175 9.45 57.32 47.75
N ASP A 176 10.45 57.66 48.59
CA ASP A 176 10.22 58.17 49.95
C ASP A 176 9.84 59.65 49.88
N PRO A 177 8.62 60.04 50.32
CA PRO A 177 8.17 61.43 50.30
C PRO A 177 9.06 62.38 51.11
N ASN A 178 9.77 61.87 52.14
CA ASN A 178 10.64 62.70 52.98
C ASN A 178 11.99 63.00 52.33
N ALA A 179 12.37 62.25 51.30
CA ALA A 179 13.58 62.51 50.52
C ALA A 179 13.37 63.59 49.45
N ALA A 180 12.15 64.10 49.27
CA ALA A 180 11.85 65.16 48.32
C ALA A 180 12.68 66.43 48.62
N PRO A 181 13.32 67.06 47.63
CA PRO A 181 14.15 68.25 47.85
C PRO A 181 13.43 69.39 48.58
N THR A 182 12.13 69.55 48.35
CA THR A 182 11.27 70.53 49.03
C THR A 182 11.10 70.23 50.51
N VAL A 183 10.91 68.96 50.88
CA VAL A 183 10.81 68.51 52.28
C VAL A 183 12.15 68.66 52.99
N VAL A 184 13.25 68.31 52.32
CA VAL A 184 14.61 68.49 52.86
C VAL A 184 14.91 69.97 53.12
N ALA A 185 14.55 70.87 52.19
CA ALA A 185 14.70 72.31 52.36
C ALA A 185 13.86 72.85 53.53
N ALA A 186 12.59 72.45 53.64
CA ALA A 186 11.72 72.83 54.74
C ALA A 186 12.22 72.29 56.10
N GLN A 187 12.83 71.11 56.11
CA GLN A 187 13.46 70.55 57.31
C GLN A 187 14.66 71.38 57.76
N ALA A 188 15.53 71.77 56.83
CA ALA A 188 16.66 72.64 57.13
C ALA A 188 16.22 74.01 57.67
N GLU A 189 15.12 74.56 57.13
CA GLU A 189 14.54 75.82 57.62
C GLU A 189 14.00 75.69 59.05
N ARG A 190 13.21 74.63 59.33
CA ARG A 190 12.74 74.32 60.69
C ARG A 190 13.90 74.15 61.66
N ASP A 191 14.95 73.42 61.28
CA ASP A 191 16.13 73.19 62.12
C ASP A 191 16.86 74.51 62.43
N ALA A 192 16.97 75.41 61.46
CA ALA A 192 17.53 76.75 61.66
C ALA A 192 16.69 77.61 62.62
N LYS A 193 15.35 77.59 62.48
CA LYS A 193 14.44 78.29 63.40
C LYS A 193 14.49 77.70 64.81
N ARG A 194 14.64 76.38 64.92
CA ARG A 194 14.78 75.69 66.21
C ARG A 194 16.04 76.13 66.94
N ALA A 195 17.17 76.17 66.24
CA ALA A 195 18.42 76.66 66.79
C ALA A 195 18.32 78.13 67.26
N ALA A 196 17.61 78.98 66.50
CA ALA A 196 17.38 80.37 66.88
C ALA A 196 16.50 80.51 68.14
N TYR A 197 15.45 79.70 68.27
CA TYR A 197 14.61 79.64 69.47
C TYR A 197 15.39 79.13 70.68
N ASP A 198 16.13 78.02 70.55
CA ASP A 198 16.93 77.45 71.65
C ASP A 198 18.01 78.46 72.13
N ALA A 199 18.62 79.23 71.22
CA ALA A 199 19.54 80.31 71.56
C ALA A 199 18.86 81.52 72.24
N ALA A 200 17.60 81.83 71.90
CA ALA A 200 16.83 82.88 72.58
C ALA A 200 16.38 82.44 73.98
N VAL A 201 15.99 81.17 74.13
CA VAL A 201 15.69 80.56 75.45
C VAL A 201 16.92 80.62 76.35
N GLY A 202 18.09 80.20 75.85
CA GLY A 202 19.34 80.25 76.63
C GLY A 202 19.67 81.67 77.14
N ARG A 203 19.58 82.68 76.27
CA ARG A 203 19.78 84.10 76.66
C ARG A 203 18.76 84.59 77.69
N TYR A 204 17.49 84.22 77.51
CA TYR A 204 16.45 84.56 78.46
C TYR A 204 16.70 83.93 79.84
N ASP A 205 17.06 82.65 79.89
CA ASP A 205 17.34 81.92 81.13
C ASP A 205 18.59 82.47 81.85
N GLU A 206 19.64 82.85 81.11
CA GLU A 206 20.83 83.52 81.66
C GLU A 206 20.50 84.86 82.32
N LEU A 207 19.67 85.68 81.67
CA LEU A 207 19.25 86.98 82.22
C LEU A 207 18.30 86.83 83.40
N GLN A 208 17.42 85.84 83.37
CA GLN A 208 16.56 85.48 84.51
C GLN A 208 17.40 85.01 85.71
N ALA A 209 18.37 84.13 85.49
CA ALA A 209 19.29 83.68 86.53
C ALA A 209 20.10 84.85 87.12
N LYS A 210 20.54 85.80 86.28
CA LYS A 210 21.22 87.02 86.73
C LYS A 210 20.30 87.92 87.57
N ALA A 211 19.06 88.14 87.13
CA ALA A 211 18.09 88.91 87.90
C ALA A 211 17.76 88.25 89.25
N GLN A 212 17.57 86.92 89.27
CA GLN A 212 17.33 86.16 90.49
C GLN A 212 18.53 86.22 91.45
N CYS A 213 19.73 86.11 90.93
CA CYS A 213 20.95 86.15 91.72
C CYS A 213 21.26 87.55 92.30
N GLU A 214 20.93 88.64 91.60
CA GLU A 214 20.98 90.00 92.16
C GLU A 214 19.91 90.19 93.25
N LEU A 215 18.71 89.61 93.07
CA LEU A 215 17.64 89.65 94.06
C LEU A 215 18.04 88.94 95.36
N ASP A 216 18.70 87.78 95.25
CA ASP A 216 19.20 86.99 96.37
C ASP A 216 20.51 87.55 96.97
N GLY A 217 21.15 88.51 96.29
CA GLY A 217 22.41 89.14 96.70
C GLY A 217 23.65 88.24 96.55
N THR A 218 23.53 87.15 95.80
CA THR A 218 24.57 86.11 95.64
C THR A 218 25.57 86.39 94.51
N CYS A 219 25.36 87.46 93.74
CA CYS A 219 26.31 87.95 92.73
C CYS A 219 26.23 89.46 92.57
N GLY A 220 27.10 90.00 91.70
CA GLY A 220 27.10 91.40 91.27
C GLY A 220 27.20 92.40 92.42
N SER A 221 26.09 93.10 92.71
CA SER A 221 26.01 94.15 93.74
C SER A 221 26.28 93.68 95.17
N GLY A 222 26.18 92.37 95.43
CA GLY A 222 26.43 91.74 96.74
C GLY A 222 25.41 92.13 97.83
N ARG A 223 24.26 92.71 97.43
CA ARG A 223 23.20 93.16 98.34
C ARG A 223 21.87 92.58 97.89
N ALA A 224 21.23 91.79 98.75
CA ALA A 224 19.91 91.23 98.46
C ALA A 224 18.83 92.32 98.38
N GLY A 225 17.92 92.20 97.41
CA GLY A 225 16.75 93.06 97.24
C GLY A 225 16.59 93.69 95.86
N THR A 226 15.58 94.55 95.72
CA THR A 226 15.17 95.16 94.45
C THR A 226 15.87 96.50 94.19
N GLY A 227 17.17 96.47 93.87
CA GLY A 227 17.96 97.66 93.49
C GLY A 227 18.06 97.88 91.97
N ASP A 228 18.79 98.92 91.54
CA ASP A 228 18.99 99.27 90.12
C ASP A 228 19.61 98.12 89.30
N ALA A 229 20.50 97.32 89.91
CA ALA A 229 21.10 96.14 89.30
C ALA A 229 20.05 95.04 89.00
N TYR A 230 19.08 94.83 89.90
CA TYR A 230 17.96 93.93 89.69
C TYR A 230 17.03 94.44 88.58
N PHE A 231 16.61 95.71 88.62
CA PHE A 231 15.69 96.26 87.61
C PHE A 231 16.29 96.30 86.20
N SER A 232 17.59 96.57 86.07
CA SER A 232 18.28 96.52 84.78
C SER A 232 18.38 95.09 84.23
N ALA A 233 18.68 94.09 85.08
CA ALA A 233 18.69 92.68 84.69
C ALA A 233 17.27 92.17 84.34
N ALA A 234 16.25 92.57 85.10
CA ALA A 234 14.86 92.24 84.85
C ALA A 234 14.32 92.89 83.55
N ALA A 235 14.68 94.15 83.27
CA ALA A 235 14.34 94.82 82.02
C ALA A 235 15.02 94.18 80.80
N ALA A 236 16.28 93.76 80.94
CA ALA A 236 16.99 92.99 79.91
C ALA A 236 16.32 91.63 79.66
N ALA A 237 15.93 90.90 80.71
CA ALA A 237 15.19 89.64 80.61
C ALA A 237 13.82 89.83 79.93
N ALA A 238 13.12 90.93 80.21
CA ALA A 238 11.83 91.25 79.58
C ALA A 238 11.96 91.57 78.06
N GLN A 239 13.06 92.21 77.64
CA GLN A 239 13.35 92.41 76.21
C GLN A 239 13.66 91.10 75.50
N GLU A 240 14.48 90.22 76.09
CA GLU A 240 14.77 88.90 75.52
C GLU A 240 13.55 87.96 75.57
N ALA A 241 12.60 88.17 76.48
CA ALA A 241 11.32 87.45 76.46
C ALA A 241 10.55 87.69 75.15
N THR A 242 10.54 88.95 74.66
CA THR A 242 9.90 89.30 73.38
C THR A 242 10.65 88.66 72.20
N ALA A 243 11.98 88.61 72.26
CA ALA A 243 12.80 87.95 71.24
C ALA A 243 12.58 86.42 71.21
N ARG A 244 12.47 85.79 72.38
CA ARG A 244 12.11 84.37 72.53
C ARG A 244 10.72 84.09 71.97
N ASP A 245 9.72 84.90 72.32
CA ASP A 245 8.33 84.68 71.87
C ASP A 245 8.21 84.86 70.35
N ARG A 246 8.95 85.81 69.77
CA ARG A 246 9.09 85.95 68.32
C ARG A 246 9.76 84.73 67.68
N ALA A 247 10.88 84.26 68.24
CA ALA A 247 11.57 83.08 67.73
C ALA A 247 10.71 81.81 67.84
N LYS A 248 9.86 81.73 68.87
CA LYS A 248 8.88 80.65 69.03
C LYS A 248 7.80 80.70 67.94
N ALA A 249 7.24 81.88 67.67
CA ALA A 249 6.26 82.05 66.60
C ALA A 249 6.87 81.68 65.23
N GLU A 250 8.09 82.12 64.94
CA GLU A 250 8.79 81.76 63.69
C GLU A 250 9.11 80.26 63.59
N LEU A 251 9.38 79.58 64.71
CA LEU A 251 9.52 78.12 64.75
C LEU A 251 8.18 77.43 64.49
N ASP A 252 7.09 77.89 65.10
CA ASP A 252 5.76 77.32 64.91
C ASP A 252 5.29 77.45 63.46
N ASP A 253 5.55 78.61 62.83
CA ASP A 253 5.29 78.83 61.42
C ASP A 253 6.11 77.88 60.53
N ALA A 254 7.39 77.68 60.84
CA ALA A 254 8.26 76.75 60.10
C ALA A 254 7.86 75.27 60.31
N GLU A 255 7.42 74.89 61.50
CA GLU A 255 6.90 73.54 61.79
C GLU A 255 5.59 73.28 61.03
N ALA A 256 4.68 74.26 60.99
CA ALA A 256 3.46 74.18 60.19
C ALA A 256 3.76 74.08 58.69
N ALA A 257 4.69 74.90 58.17
CA ALA A 257 5.11 74.86 56.78
C ALA A 257 5.77 73.52 56.39
N LEU A 258 6.60 72.94 57.29
CA LEU A 258 7.18 71.62 57.08
C LEU A 258 6.11 70.52 57.05
N GLN A 259 5.14 70.55 57.97
CA GLN A 259 4.03 69.59 57.96
C GLN A 259 3.21 69.68 56.67
N GLN A 260 2.91 70.89 56.21
CA GLN A 260 2.20 71.11 54.96
C GLN A 260 3.02 70.60 53.75
N THR A 261 4.31 70.89 53.71
CA THR A 261 5.20 70.43 52.64
C THR A 261 5.30 68.90 52.60
N ARG A 262 5.38 68.25 53.76
CA ARG A 262 5.35 66.78 53.86
C ARG A 262 4.02 66.18 53.40
N ALA A 263 2.90 66.80 53.75
CA ALA A 263 1.59 66.36 53.29
C ALA A 263 1.48 66.44 51.76
N THR A 264 1.86 67.58 51.16
CA THR A 264 1.87 67.75 49.70
C THR A 264 2.79 66.73 49.02
N ALA A 265 4.02 66.54 49.53
CA ALA A 265 4.96 65.58 48.96
C ALA A 265 4.45 64.13 49.07
N ALA A 266 3.76 63.79 50.16
CA ALA A 266 3.14 62.48 50.33
C ALA A 266 1.97 62.26 49.35
N ASP A 267 1.12 63.26 49.14
CA ASP A 267 0.02 63.21 48.18
C ASP A 267 0.52 63.10 46.72
N GLU A 268 1.55 63.87 46.38
CA GLU A 268 2.20 63.80 45.07
C GLU A 268 2.82 62.42 44.82
N ALA A 269 3.57 61.88 45.79
CA ALA A 269 4.15 60.54 45.72
C ALA A 269 3.06 59.46 45.59
N ALA A 270 1.99 59.53 46.40
CA ALA A 270 0.88 58.60 46.33
C ALA A 270 0.16 58.66 44.97
N SER A 271 -0.02 59.85 44.39
CA SER A 271 -0.60 60.03 43.06
C SER A 271 0.29 59.50 41.93
N ALA A 272 1.62 59.62 42.08
CA ALA A 272 2.59 59.12 41.12
C ALA A 272 2.66 57.58 41.16
N ASP A 273 2.73 56.99 42.36
CA ASP A 273 2.67 55.54 42.54
C ASP A 273 1.34 54.97 42.05
N ALA A 274 0.19 55.62 42.33
CA ALA A 274 -1.11 55.18 41.83
C ALA A 274 -1.18 55.17 40.30
N ARG A 275 -0.61 56.18 39.64
CA ARG A 275 -0.49 56.23 38.17
C ARG A 275 0.42 55.15 37.64
N GLY A 276 1.60 54.96 38.25
CA GLY A 276 2.55 53.92 37.87
C GLY A 276 1.95 52.51 37.99
N LEU A 277 1.27 52.23 39.11
CA LEU A 277 0.58 50.97 39.33
C LEU A 277 -0.60 50.76 38.36
N ALA A 278 -1.34 51.83 38.01
CA ALA A 278 -2.43 51.74 37.04
C ALA A 278 -1.91 51.43 35.62
N LEU A 279 -0.81 52.06 35.21
CA LEU A 279 -0.13 51.78 33.94
C LEU A 279 0.38 50.34 33.92
N ALA A 280 1.14 49.92 34.95
CA ALA A 280 1.67 48.56 35.05
C ALA A 280 0.56 47.48 35.01
N ARG A 281 -0.63 47.73 35.61
CA ARG A 281 -1.78 46.83 35.50
C ARG A 281 -2.35 46.76 34.07
N THR A 282 -2.39 47.89 33.39
CA THR A 282 -2.90 47.98 32.02
C THR A 282 -1.96 47.29 31.05
N ASP A 283 -0.67 47.57 31.16
CA ASP A 283 0.39 46.96 30.34
C ASP A 283 0.47 45.45 30.60
N LEU A 284 0.42 45.01 31.86
CA LEU A 284 0.37 43.59 32.19
C LEU A 284 -0.82 42.88 31.54
N ALA A 285 -2.01 43.48 31.57
CA ALA A 285 -3.20 42.90 30.97
C ALA A 285 -3.08 42.83 29.43
N ALA A 286 -2.54 43.87 28.79
CA ALA A 286 -2.35 43.91 27.36
C ALA A 286 -1.28 42.92 26.89
N ASP A 287 -0.11 42.93 27.53
CA ASP A 287 1.02 42.07 27.17
C ASP A 287 0.71 40.59 27.45
N SER A 288 0.01 40.29 28.54
CA SER A 288 -0.43 38.90 28.83
C SER A 288 -1.43 38.39 27.80
N ALA A 289 -2.40 39.21 27.38
CA ALA A 289 -3.36 38.82 26.34
C ALA A 289 -2.66 38.56 24.99
N GLU A 290 -1.68 39.38 24.63
CA GLU A 290 -0.92 39.21 23.39
C GLU A 290 0.02 37.99 23.46
N LEU A 291 0.68 37.77 24.60
CA LEU A 291 1.50 36.58 24.83
C LEU A 291 0.67 35.30 24.70
N THR A 292 -0.52 35.26 25.30
CA THR A 292 -1.44 34.12 25.16
C THR A 292 -1.83 33.93 23.70
N ARG A 293 -2.22 35.00 22.99
CA ARG A 293 -2.60 34.91 21.57
C ARG A 293 -1.49 34.32 20.69
N LEU A 294 -0.25 34.79 20.85
CA LEU A 294 0.90 34.31 20.08
C LEU A 294 1.29 32.88 20.46
N THR A 295 1.26 32.55 21.75
CA THR A 295 1.58 31.21 22.26
C THR A 295 0.54 30.19 21.80
N ASP A 296 -0.75 30.53 21.83
CA ASP A 296 -1.83 29.66 21.35
C ASP A 296 -1.72 29.43 19.84
N ALA A 297 -1.39 30.48 19.06
CA ALA A 297 -1.16 30.35 17.63
C ALA A 297 0.03 29.43 17.32
N ARG A 298 1.16 29.62 18.00
CA ARG A 298 2.35 28.76 17.88
C ARG A 298 2.01 27.31 18.25
N ASN A 299 1.32 27.10 19.36
CA ASN A 299 0.96 25.77 19.83
C ASN A 299 -0.03 25.08 18.88
N ALA A 300 -0.94 25.83 18.24
CA ALA A 300 -1.85 25.30 17.24
C ALA A 300 -1.10 24.86 15.97
N GLU A 301 -0.12 25.65 15.50
CA GLU A 301 0.75 25.27 14.38
C GLU A 301 1.59 24.02 14.71
N GLN A 302 2.18 23.96 15.91
CA GLN A 302 2.91 22.79 16.40
C GLN A 302 2.00 21.56 16.48
N ALA A 303 0.81 21.69 17.06
CA ALA A 303 -0.13 20.58 17.18
C ALA A 303 -0.62 20.07 15.83
N ALA A 304 -0.80 20.96 14.84
CA ALA A 304 -1.15 20.58 13.47
C ALA A 304 -0.02 19.79 12.81
N PHE A 305 1.23 20.25 12.97
CA PHE A 305 2.40 19.54 12.47
C PHE A 305 2.56 18.17 13.16
N ASP A 306 2.45 18.11 14.49
CA ASP A 306 2.60 16.87 15.25
C ASP A 306 1.55 15.82 14.86
N ALA A 307 0.32 16.26 14.56
CA ALA A 307 -0.73 15.38 14.07
C ALA A 307 -0.39 14.79 12.69
N GLU A 308 0.09 15.62 11.75
CA GLU A 308 0.49 15.17 10.41
C GLU A 308 1.73 14.28 10.44
N ASN A 309 2.74 14.66 11.24
CA ASN A 309 3.97 13.92 11.42
C ASN A 309 3.73 12.56 12.11
N GLY A 310 2.83 12.52 13.10
CA GLY A 310 2.44 11.30 13.80
C GLY A 310 1.66 10.30 12.91
N GLU A 311 0.86 10.79 11.96
CA GLU A 311 0.14 9.95 11.00
C GLU A 311 1.02 9.46 9.82
N SER A 312 2.25 9.97 9.70
CA SER A 312 3.17 9.67 8.60
C SER A 312 3.88 8.30 8.71
N ASP A 313 3.20 7.22 9.14
CA ASP A 313 3.70 5.82 9.13
C ASP A 313 3.30 5.06 7.84
N GLY A 314 3.17 5.78 6.73
CA GLY A 314 2.84 5.19 5.43
C GLY A 314 3.92 4.26 4.89
N ILE A 315 3.61 3.51 3.82
CA ILE A 315 4.60 2.64 3.16
C ILE A 315 5.83 3.42 2.66
N LEU A 316 5.65 4.70 2.30
CA LEU A 316 6.75 5.57 1.88
C LEU A 316 7.69 5.87 3.05
N ALA A 317 7.16 6.23 4.22
CA ALA A 317 7.95 6.45 5.42
C ALA A 317 8.70 5.18 5.84
N ARG A 318 8.08 4.00 5.70
CA ARG A 318 8.74 2.70 5.92
C ARG A 318 9.88 2.43 4.93
N LEU A 319 9.72 2.82 3.66
CA LEU A 319 10.78 2.69 2.66
C LEU A 319 11.95 3.65 2.94
N GLU A 320 11.65 4.90 3.29
CA GLU A 320 12.66 5.92 3.63
C GLU A 320 13.41 5.55 4.92
N ALA A 321 12.69 5.09 5.94
CA ALA A 321 13.30 4.58 7.17
C ALA A 321 14.16 3.33 6.92
N MET A 322 13.75 2.43 6.02
CA MET A 322 14.58 1.28 5.65
C MET A 322 15.85 1.72 4.90
N ASP A 323 15.75 2.71 4.01
CA ASP A 323 16.90 3.25 3.27
C ASP A 323 17.91 3.89 4.24
N ARG A 324 17.43 4.77 5.12
CA ARG A 324 18.24 5.39 6.19
C ARG A 324 18.86 4.36 7.14
N LEU A 325 18.09 3.36 7.56
CA LEU A 325 18.59 2.26 8.37
C LEU A 325 19.68 1.47 7.62
N GLY A 326 19.58 1.33 6.30
CA GLY A 326 20.61 0.74 5.44
C GLY A 326 21.90 1.56 5.38
N GLU A 327 21.80 2.90 5.35
CA GLU A 327 22.94 3.82 5.41
C GLU A 327 23.63 3.80 6.77
N GLU A 328 22.88 3.81 7.87
CA GLU A 328 23.41 3.77 9.23
C GLU A 328 23.97 2.38 9.59
N ARG A 329 23.32 1.31 9.12
CA ARG A 329 23.66 -0.08 9.43
C ARG A 329 23.80 -0.89 8.13
N PRO A 330 25.01 -1.01 7.56
CA PRO A 330 25.24 -1.71 6.29
C PRO A 330 24.86 -3.21 6.33
N MET A 331 24.74 -3.79 7.53
CA MET A 331 24.24 -5.15 7.73
C MET A 331 22.78 -5.32 7.29
N VAL A 332 21.94 -4.29 7.40
CA VAL A 332 20.53 -4.33 6.95
C VAL A 332 20.45 -4.36 5.44
N GLY A 333 21.24 -3.53 4.75
CA GLY A 333 21.37 -3.59 3.29
C GLY A 333 21.92 -4.93 2.80
N THR A 334 22.87 -5.52 3.53
CA THR A 334 23.38 -6.87 3.24
C THR A 334 22.31 -7.94 3.44
N ALA A 335 21.48 -7.82 4.48
CA ALA A 335 20.37 -8.75 4.71
C ALA A 335 19.30 -8.65 3.61
N HIS A 336 18.96 -7.45 3.15
CA HIS A 336 18.09 -7.25 1.98
C HIS A 336 18.67 -7.94 0.74
N LEU A 337 19.97 -7.76 0.47
CA LEU A 337 20.65 -8.45 -0.63
C LEU A 337 20.64 -9.97 -0.46
N MET A 338 20.85 -10.50 0.74
CA MET A 338 20.79 -11.94 1.01
C MET A 338 19.40 -12.52 0.79
N LEU A 339 18.34 -11.82 1.21
CA LEU A 339 16.96 -12.22 0.95
C LEU A 339 16.64 -12.18 -0.54
N PHE A 340 17.04 -11.12 -1.25
CA PHE A 340 16.93 -11.04 -2.69
C PHE A 340 17.65 -12.20 -3.40
N LEU A 341 18.91 -12.46 -3.04
CA LEU A 341 19.71 -13.55 -3.61
C LEU A 341 19.10 -14.92 -3.29
N LEU A 342 18.50 -15.10 -2.11
CA LEU A 342 17.81 -16.33 -1.74
C LEU A 342 16.61 -16.58 -2.68
N PHE A 343 15.74 -15.59 -2.88
CA PHE A 343 14.62 -15.72 -3.80
C PHE A 343 15.07 -15.91 -5.24
N LEU A 344 16.08 -15.15 -5.68
CA LEU A 344 16.68 -15.31 -6.99
C LEU A 344 17.21 -16.74 -7.20
N CYS A 345 17.94 -17.29 -6.22
CA CYS A 345 18.45 -18.65 -6.28
C CYS A 345 17.32 -19.68 -6.42
N ILE A 346 16.22 -19.50 -5.68
CA ILE A 346 15.09 -20.43 -5.72
C ILE A 346 14.33 -20.32 -7.04
N GLU A 347 14.09 -19.12 -7.54
CA GLU A 347 13.35 -18.88 -8.79
C GLU A 347 14.15 -19.29 -10.05
N VAL A 348 15.49 -19.23 -9.98
CA VAL A 348 16.40 -19.65 -11.08
C VAL A 348 16.72 -21.16 -11.00
N LEU A 349 16.40 -21.84 -9.90
CA LEU A 349 16.73 -23.26 -9.69
C LEU A 349 16.26 -24.19 -10.84
N PRO A 350 15.04 -24.07 -11.40
CA PRO A 350 14.61 -24.92 -12.51
C PRO A 350 15.46 -24.75 -13.77
N VAL A 351 15.83 -23.51 -14.07
CA VAL A 351 16.69 -23.16 -15.20
C VAL A 351 18.11 -23.66 -14.95
N LEU A 352 18.65 -23.42 -13.75
CA LEU A 352 19.98 -23.85 -13.36
C LEU A 352 20.13 -25.37 -13.50
N VAL A 353 19.16 -26.14 -12.98
CA VAL A 353 19.15 -27.60 -13.10
C VAL A 353 19.09 -28.02 -14.56
N LYS A 354 18.26 -27.38 -15.39
CA LYS A 354 18.15 -27.74 -16.81
C LYS A 354 19.42 -27.41 -17.59
N VAL A 355 20.03 -26.25 -17.38
CA VAL A 355 21.30 -25.86 -17.99
C VAL A 355 22.42 -26.83 -17.58
N MET A 356 22.47 -27.21 -16.29
CA MET A 356 23.43 -28.20 -15.79
C MET A 356 23.21 -29.58 -16.42
N LEU A 357 21.96 -29.98 -16.65
CA LEU A 357 21.64 -31.25 -17.33
C LEU A 357 21.97 -31.22 -18.82
N ASN A 358 21.77 -30.10 -19.50
CA ASN A 358 22.17 -29.94 -20.91
C ASN A 358 23.70 -29.93 -21.08
N PHE A 359 24.46 -29.58 -20.04
CA PHE A 359 25.93 -29.71 -20.03
C PHE A 359 26.40 -31.16 -19.85
N SER A 360 25.56 -32.04 -19.32
CA SER A 360 25.87 -33.46 -19.15
C SER A 360 25.65 -34.23 -20.47
N PRO A 361 26.42 -35.30 -20.75
CA PRO A 361 26.15 -36.15 -21.90
C PRO A 361 24.68 -36.62 -21.93
N PRO A 362 24.08 -36.76 -23.13
CA PRO A 362 22.67 -37.12 -23.26
C PRO A 362 22.41 -38.42 -22.52
N SER A 363 21.43 -38.37 -21.61
CA SER A 363 21.10 -39.51 -20.76
C SER A 363 20.49 -40.64 -21.57
N ALA A 364 20.45 -41.85 -21.00
CA ALA A 364 19.76 -42.98 -21.63
C ALA A 364 18.30 -42.66 -21.97
N TYR A 365 17.65 -41.80 -21.17
CA TYR A 365 16.31 -41.32 -21.44
C TYR A 365 16.25 -40.41 -22.66
N ASP A 366 17.17 -39.45 -22.80
CA ASP A 366 17.16 -38.50 -23.92
C ASP A 366 17.42 -39.22 -25.26
N ARG A 367 18.35 -40.19 -25.28
CA ARG A 367 18.61 -41.01 -26.46
C ARG A 367 17.43 -41.90 -26.85
N LEU A 368 16.78 -42.52 -25.86
CA LEU A 368 15.60 -43.35 -26.12
C LEU A 368 14.39 -42.50 -26.54
N LEU A 369 14.29 -41.27 -26.04
CA LEU A 369 13.26 -40.31 -26.45
C LEU A 369 13.44 -39.96 -27.93
N GLU A 370 14.65 -39.62 -28.38
CA GLU A 370 14.94 -39.35 -29.79
C GLU A 370 14.58 -40.52 -30.72
N VAL A 371 14.91 -41.75 -30.31
CA VAL A 371 14.55 -42.96 -31.08
C VAL A 371 13.03 -43.13 -31.14
N ARG A 372 12.32 -42.92 -30.03
CA ARG A 372 10.86 -43.03 -29.98
C ARG A 372 10.17 -41.98 -30.83
N ASP A 373 10.62 -40.74 -30.75
CA ASP A 373 10.09 -39.64 -31.56
C ASP A 373 10.35 -39.90 -33.06
N ALA A 374 11.52 -40.44 -33.42
CA ALA A 374 11.82 -40.84 -34.80
C ALA A 374 10.92 -41.98 -35.31
N GLU A 375 10.68 -43.01 -34.49
CA GLU A 375 9.76 -44.10 -34.82
C GLU A 375 8.33 -43.60 -35.05
N GLU A 376 7.85 -42.67 -34.21
CA GLU A 376 6.51 -42.08 -34.33
C GLU A 376 6.37 -41.24 -35.61
N ILE A 377 7.39 -40.43 -35.92
CA ILE A 377 7.43 -39.65 -37.17
C ILE A 377 7.36 -40.59 -38.38
N GLU A 378 8.09 -41.70 -38.37
CA GLU A 378 8.10 -42.64 -39.49
C GLU A 378 6.78 -43.41 -39.61
N ALA A 379 6.20 -43.84 -38.49
CA ALA A 379 4.89 -44.47 -38.47
C ALA A 379 3.80 -43.54 -39.03
N GLU A 380 3.82 -42.26 -38.69
CA GLU A 380 2.85 -41.29 -39.22
C GLU A 380 3.08 -41.01 -40.71
N LYS A 381 4.34 -40.92 -41.18
CA LYS A 381 4.63 -40.83 -42.63
C LYS A 381 4.04 -42.01 -43.40
N ILE A 382 4.17 -43.23 -42.87
CA ILE A 382 3.57 -44.43 -43.49
C ILE A 382 2.04 -44.31 -43.52
N ARG A 383 1.41 -43.87 -42.42
CA ARG A 383 -0.06 -43.66 -42.37
C ARG A 383 -0.52 -42.61 -43.37
N VAL A 384 0.16 -41.47 -43.45
CA VAL A 384 -0.17 -40.39 -44.39
C VAL A 384 0.01 -40.86 -45.83
N ASN A 385 1.12 -41.53 -46.15
CA ASN A 385 1.36 -42.09 -47.49
C ASN A 385 0.33 -43.16 -47.86
N GLY A 386 -0.07 -44.00 -46.91
CA GLY A 386 -1.14 -44.98 -47.11
C GLY A 386 -2.48 -44.34 -47.42
N ARG A 387 -2.86 -43.28 -46.68
CA ARG A 387 -4.09 -42.50 -46.95
C ARG A 387 -4.05 -41.84 -48.33
N GLN A 388 -2.92 -41.23 -48.70
CA GLN A 388 -2.75 -40.62 -50.03
C GLN A 388 -2.85 -41.66 -51.15
N ARG A 389 -2.24 -42.83 -51.00
CA ARG A 389 -2.36 -43.93 -51.98
C ARG A 389 -3.79 -44.43 -52.12
N ALA A 390 -4.50 -44.60 -51.00
CA ALA A 390 -5.91 -45.01 -51.01
C ALA A 390 -6.82 -43.96 -51.67
N GLN A 391 -6.56 -42.67 -51.43
CA GLN A 391 -7.30 -41.58 -52.08
C GLN A 391 -7.01 -41.52 -53.60
N ARG A 392 -5.74 -41.65 -54.01
CA ARG A 392 -5.37 -41.71 -55.43
C ARG A 392 -6.02 -42.91 -56.12
N ALA A 393 -5.95 -44.10 -55.54
CA ALA A 393 -6.60 -45.28 -56.10
C ALA A 393 -8.12 -45.10 -56.26
N ARG A 394 -8.79 -44.42 -55.31
CA ARG A 394 -10.22 -44.09 -55.44
C ARG A 394 -10.49 -43.08 -56.55
N ALA A 395 -9.67 -42.04 -56.67
CA ALA A 395 -9.78 -41.07 -57.76
C ALA A 395 -9.57 -41.74 -59.12
N ASP A 396 -8.57 -42.62 -59.24
CA ASP A 396 -8.29 -43.38 -60.46
C ASP A 396 -9.46 -44.31 -60.82
N LEU A 397 -10.11 -44.95 -59.84
CA LEU A 397 -11.31 -45.77 -60.08
C LEU A 397 -12.51 -44.93 -60.56
N VAL A 398 -12.70 -43.72 -60.04
CA VAL A 398 -13.74 -42.80 -60.52
C VAL A 398 -13.46 -42.39 -61.96
N VAL A 399 -12.22 -42.02 -62.27
CA VAL A 399 -11.81 -41.68 -63.65
C VAL A 399 -12.02 -42.88 -64.57
N ALA A 400 -11.62 -44.08 -64.17
CA ALA A 400 -11.82 -45.31 -64.94
C ALA A 400 -13.32 -45.60 -65.20
N ALA A 401 -14.17 -45.43 -64.18
CA ALA A 401 -15.61 -45.60 -64.33
C ALA A 401 -16.23 -44.57 -65.29
N GLU A 402 -15.82 -43.30 -65.21
CA GLU A 402 -16.28 -42.27 -66.16
C GLU A 402 -15.76 -42.53 -67.57
N THR A 403 -14.54 -43.04 -67.74
CA THR A 403 -14.03 -43.43 -69.06
C THR A 403 -14.80 -44.61 -69.66
N ASP A 404 -15.20 -45.59 -68.85
CA ASP A 404 -16.01 -46.72 -69.34
C ASP A 404 -17.41 -46.27 -69.74
N ARG A 405 -18.04 -45.35 -68.99
CA ARG A 405 -19.31 -44.73 -69.37
C ARG A 405 -19.20 -43.97 -70.69
N MET A 406 -18.19 -43.13 -70.85
CA MET A 406 -17.95 -42.40 -72.10
C MET A 406 -17.73 -43.35 -73.28
N ALA A 407 -17.00 -44.45 -73.08
CA ALA A 407 -16.79 -45.46 -74.12
C ALA A 407 -18.11 -46.14 -74.52
N ARG A 408 -18.97 -46.49 -73.56
CA ARG A 408 -20.31 -47.04 -73.84
C ARG A 408 -21.19 -46.06 -74.60
N GLU A 409 -21.21 -44.78 -74.21
CA GLU A 409 -21.97 -43.76 -74.94
C GLU A 409 -21.50 -43.60 -76.40
N ILE A 410 -20.19 -43.64 -76.64
CA ILE A 410 -19.64 -43.58 -78.00
C ILE A 410 -20.12 -44.78 -78.82
N LEU A 411 -20.03 -45.99 -78.26
CA LEU A 411 -20.48 -47.22 -78.93
C LEU A 411 -21.99 -47.19 -79.22
N GLU A 412 -22.81 -46.70 -78.29
CA GLU A 412 -24.24 -46.53 -78.49
C GLU A 412 -24.56 -45.51 -79.58
N ARG A 413 -23.85 -44.38 -79.61
CA ARG A 413 -24.00 -43.37 -80.68
C ARG A 413 -23.61 -43.96 -82.04
N GLU A 414 -22.54 -44.75 -82.11
CA GLU A 414 -22.15 -45.44 -83.33
C GLU A 414 -23.20 -46.48 -83.77
N ALA A 415 -23.77 -47.24 -82.82
CA ALA A 415 -24.82 -48.21 -83.09
C ALA A 415 -26.11 -47.52 -83.59
N ALA A 416 -26.52 -46.42 -82.96
CA ALA A 416 -27.67 -45.63 -83.38
C ALA A 416 -27.47 -45.03 -84.78
N GLN A 417 -26.26 -44.54 -85.09
CA GLN A 417 -25.92 -44.09 -86.45
C GLN A 417 -26.00 -45.22 -87.48
N ARG A 418 -25.54 -46.43 -87.14
CA ARG A 418 -25.66 -47.61 -88.00
C ARG A 418 -27.11 -48.01 -88.23
N GLU A 419 -27.96 -47.96 -87.20
CA GLU A 419 -29.40 -48.22 -87.33
C GLU A 419 -30.10 -47.16 -88.20
N GLU A 420 -29.79 -45.88 -88.03
CA GLU A 420 -30.33 -44.83 -88.89
C GLU A 420 -29.90 -45.01 -90.36
N ALA A 421 -28.64 -45.37 -90.60
CA ALA A 421 -28.14 -45.67 -91.93
C ALA A 421 -28.88 -46.87 -92.55
N ALA A 422 -29.13 -47.93 -91.77
CA ALA A 422 -29.92 -49.09 -92.18
C ALA A 422 -31.38 -48.72 -92.47
N ARG A 423 -32.02 -47.89 -91.64
CA ARG A 423 -33.40 -47.39 -91.87
C ARG A 423 -33.49 -46.53 -93.13
N LYS A 424 -32.50 -45.67 -93.39
CA LYS A 424 -32.41 -44.88 -94.62
C LYS A 424 -32.22 -45.78 -95.85
N ALA A 425 -31.43 -46.85 -95.75
CA ALA A 425 -31.28 -47.87 -96.80
C ALA A 425 -32.59 -48.65 -97.05
N ALA A 426 -33.32 -49.04 -96.01
CA ALA A 426 -34.62 -49.69 -96.12
C ALA A 426 -35.69 -48.79 -96.76
N ARG A 427 -35.74 -47.49 -96.40
CA ARG A 427 -36.61 -46.50 -97.05
C ARG A 427 -36.27 -46.30 -98.54
N ARG A 428 -34.99 -46.36 -98.91
CA ARG A 428 -34.57 -46.34 -100.32
C ARG A 428 -35.01 -47.59 -101.08
N ARG A 429 -35.01 -48.76 -100.43
CA ARG A 429 -35.53 -50.02 -100.99
C ARG A 429 -37.06 -50.01 -101.14
N ALA A 430 -37.80 -49.44 -100.19
CA ALA A 430 -39.27 -49.34 -100.24
C ALA A 430 -39.81 -48.34 -101.28
N ARG A 431 -39.01 -47.35 -101.73
CA ARG A 431 -39.37 -46.43 -102.83
C ARG A 431 -39.11 -46.99 -104.23
N ARG A 432 -38.51 -48.19 -104.34
CA ARG A 432 -38.32 -48.91 -105.60
C ARG A 432 -38.94 -50.30 -105.48
N LEU A 433 -40.26 -50.42 -105.61
CA LEU A 433 -40.88 -51.72 -105.87
C LEU A 433 -42.22 -51.56 -106.63
N PRO A 434 -42.32 -52.01 -107.90
CA PRO A 434 -43.60 -52.32 -108.53
C PRO A 434 -44.14 -53.67 -108.03
N ARG A 435 -45.48 -53.78 -108.05
CA ARG A 435 -46.28 -54.98 -107.74
C ARG A 435 -45.91 -56.12 -108.68
N THR A 436 -45.61 -57.32 -108.14
CA THR A 436 -46.07 -58.63 -108.64
C THR A 436 -45.49 -59.81 -107.84
N LEU A 437 -46.38 -60.74 -107.46
CA LEU A 437 -46.24 -62.20 -107.27
C LEU A 437 -45.22 -62.68 -106.21
N ARG A 438 -45.61 -63.26 -105.07
CA ARG A 438 -46.42 -64.47 -104.77
C ARG A 438 -45.88 -65.76 -105.41
N ALA A 439 -45.57 -66.70 -104.51
CA ALA A 439 -45.15 -68.10 -104.69
C ALA A 439 -43.68 -68.22 -105.17
N ILE A 440 -42.82 -69.08 -104.63
CA ILE A 440 -42.97 -70.50 -104.26
C ILE A 440 -41.82 -70.81 -103.28
N PHE A 441 -42.07 -71.38 -102.10
CA PHE A 441 -41.34 -72.53 -101.51
C PHE A 441 -42.06 -72.99 -100.22
N PRO A 442 -42.19 -74.30 -100.00
CA PRO A 442 -43.13 -74.90 -99.06
C PRO A 442 -42.59 -74.98 -97.63
N ALA A 443 -43.54 -75.05 -96.71
CA ALA A 443 -43.36 -75.41 -95.31
C ALA A 443 -42.61 -76.74 -95.17
N ARG A 444 -41.67 -76.78 -94.22
CA ARG A 444 -41.27 -78.03 -93.60
C ARG A 444 -41.24 -77.83 -92.10
N ASP A 445 -42.24 -78.45 -91.49
CA ASP A 445 -42.39 -78.68 -90.07
C ASP A 445 -41.17 -79.43 -89.53
N GLY A 446 -40.70 -78.99 -88.38
CA GLY A 446 -39.54 -79.55 -87.71
C GLY A 446 -39.26 -78.78 -86.44
N ALA A 447 -40.17 -78.88 -85.48
CA ALA A 447 -39.94 -78.49 -84.10
C ALA A 447 -38.88 -79.43 -83.49
N PRO A 448 -37.85 -78.87 -82.83
CA PRO A 448 -37.26 -79.51 -81.68
C PRO A 448 -37.66 -78.77 -80.39
N ALA A 449 -37.89 -79.60 -79.37
CA ALA A 449 -38.36 -79.32 -78.02
C ALA A 449 -37.80 -78.05 -77.37
N ALA A 450 -38.70 -77.36 -76.66
CA ALA A 450 -38.37 -76.36 -75.66
C ALA A 450 -37.52 -76.98 -74.54
N PRO A 451 -36.37 -76.39 -74.18
CA PRO A 451 -35.80 -76.59 -72.86
C PRO A 451 -36.53 -75.72 -71.84
N GLU A 452 -36.82 -76.40 -70.75
CA GLU A 452 -37.49 -75.96 -69.52
C GLU A 452 -36.94 -74.65 -68.96
N ILE A 453 -37.86 -73.77 -68.58
CA ILE A 453 -37.62 -72.52 -67.88
C ILE A 453 -37.12 -72.86 -66.47
N ILE A 454 -35.92 -72.41 -66.11
CA ILE A 454 -35.51 -72.27 -64.71
C ILE A 454 -35.62 -70.77 -64.39
N GLU A 455 -36.73 -70.39 -63.77
CA GLU A 455 -36.84 -69.11 -63.08
C GLU A 455 -35.98 -69.20 -61.81
N PRO A 456 -35.01 -68.31 -61.57
CA PRO A 456 -34.61 -68.03 -60.20
C PRO A 456 -35.75 -67.21 -59.58
N THR A 457 -36.60 -67.87 -58.80
CA THR A 457 -37.49 -67.20 -57.86
C THR A 457 -36.64 -66.32 -56.95
N LEU A 458 -36.73 -65.01 -57.18
CA LEU A 458 -36.33 -64.00 -56.22
C LEU A 458 -37.16 -64.20 -54.94
N ASP A 459 -36.53 -64.75 -53.90
CA ASP A 459 -37.02 -64.62 -52.54
C ASP A 459 -36.95 -63.13 -52.17
N THR A 460 -38.10 -62.48 -52.27
CA THR A 460 -38.33 -61.07 -51.90
C THR A 460 -39.01 -61.01 -50.53
N GLY A 461 -38.46 -61.77 -49.55
CA GLY A 461 -38.94 -61.80 -48.17
C GLY A 461 -38.14 -60.99 -47.14
N GLU A 462 -36.89 -60.60 -47.41
CA GLU A 462 -36.02 -59.96 -46.38
C GLU A 462 -35.41 -58.60 -46.77
N LEU A 463 -35.78 -58.03 -47.93
CA LEU A 463 -35.20 -56.76 -48.43
C LEU A 463 -36.16 -55.55 -48.39
N GLU A 464 -37.42 -55.74 -47.98
CA GLU A 464 -38.42 -54.65 -47.87
C GLU A 464 -38.49 -54.03 -46.45
N ALA A 465 -37.74 -54.56 -45.48
CA ALA A 465 -37.65 -53.99 -44.12
C ALA A 465 -36.39 -53.12 -43.87
N LEU A 466 -35.49 -52.98 -44.85
CA LEU A 466 -34.23 -52.22 -44.71
C LEU A 466 -34.11 -50.99 -45.61
N LEU A 467 -35.12 -50.70 -46.45
CA LEU A 467 -35.08 -49.60 -47.44
C LEU A 467 -36.09 -48.47 -47.20
N THR A 468 -36.90 -48.51 -46.14
CA THR A 468 -37.63 -47.32 -45.66
C THR A 468 -36.88 -46.64 -44.53
N GLY A 469 -35.87 -45.86 -44.92
CA GLY A 469 -35.11 -44.98 -44.04
C GLY A 469 -34.56 -43.81 -44.84
N SER A 470 -35.46 -42.91 -45.24
CA SER A 470 -35.16 -41.68 -45.97
C SER A 470 -34.17 -40.79 -45.19
N TYR A 471 -33.07 -40.46 -45.84
CA TYR A 471 -32.15 -39.41 -45.43
C TYR A 471 -32.73 -38.05 -45.86
N GLU A 472 -33.01 -37.17 -44.89
CA GLU A 472 -33.01 -35.72 -45.13
C GLU A 472 -32.19 -35.04 -44.03
N ALA A 473 -31.01 -34.56 -44.40
CA ALA A 473 -30.26 -33.56 -43.63
C ALA A 473 -29.92 -32.41 -44.60
N GLY A 474 -30.88 -31.49 -44.74
CA GLY A 474 -30.71 -30.21 -45.41
C GLY A 474 -30.02 -29.18 -44.52
N MET A 475 -29.18 -28.36 -45.16
CA MET A 475 -28.35 -27.32 -44.57
C MET A 475 -29.11 -26.02 -44.18
N TYR A 476 -28.53 -25.30 -43.20
CA TYR A 476 -28.60 -23.86 -42.86
C TYR A 476 -29.95 -23.21 -42.46
N GLY A 477 -29.91 -22.46 -41.35
CA GLY A 477 -30.63 -21.18 -41.24
C GLY A 477 -31.53 -20.95 -40.02
N THR A 478 -31.01 -20.20 -39.05
CA THR A 478 -31.66 -19.11 -38.26
C THR A 478 -33.13 -19.23 -37.81
N GLY A 479 -33.36 -19.04 -36.50
CA GLY A 479 -34.51 -18.25 -36.01
C GLY A 479 -35.36 -18.85 -34.88
N SER A 480 -35.43 -18.10 -33.78
CA SER A 480 -36.63 -17.87 -32.94
C SER A 480 -37.22 -18.98 -32.03
N ARG A 481 -36.94 -18.79 -30.72
CA ARG A 481 -37.85 -18.80 -29.54
C ARG A 481 -38.72 -20.05 -29.19
N ARG A 482 -38.39 -20.56 -27.99
CA ARG A 482 -39.22 -20.74 -26.76
C ARG A 482 -39.94 -22.09 -26.53
N ALA A 483 -39.74 -22.54 -25.28
CA ALA A 483 -40.56 -23.41 -24.42
C ALA A 483 -40.27 -24.93 -24.41
N GLY A 484 -40.14 -25.46 -23.18
CA GLY A 484 -40.34 -26.89 -22.86
C GLY A 484 -39.12 -27.62 -22.28
N ARG A 485 -38.95 -27.61 -20.95
CA ARG A 485 -38.15 -28.61 -20.22
C ARG A 485 -38.94 -29.93 -20.16
N PRO A 486 -38.31 -31.12 -20.27
CA PRO A 486 -38.93 -32.36 -19.82
C PRO A 486 -38.48 -32.74 -18.39
N GLU A 487 -39.49 -33.08 -17.58
CA GLU A 487 -39.43 -33.61 -16.22
C GLU A 487 -38.93 -35.07 -16.16
N VAL A 488 -38.31 -35.41 -15.04
CA VAL A 488 -37.87 -36.74 -14.62
C VAL A 488 -38.96 -37.34 -13.70
N PRO A 489 -39.43 -38.60 -13.88
CA PRO A 489 -40.42 -39.17 -12.99
C PRO A 489 -39.79 -39.80 -11.73
N GLY A 490 -40.28 -39.40 -10.56
CA GLY A 490 -39.95 -40.00 -9.25
C GLY A 490 -40.74 -41.27 -8.92
N PRO A 491 -40.34 -42.02 -7.86
CA PRO A 491 -40.92 -43.31 -7.51
C PRO A 491 -42.25 -43.17 -6.73
N ARG A 492 -43.19 -44.10 -6.99
CA ARG A 492 -44.49 -44.20 -6.31
C ARG A 492 -44.43 -45.04 -5.02
N PRO A 493 -45.37 -44.82 -4.06
CA PRO A 493 -45.23 -45.18 -2.66
C PRO A 493 -45.93 -46.49 -2.26
N ALA A 494 -45.70 -46.86 -1.00
CA ALA A 494 -46.16 -48.06 -0.30
C ALA A 494 -47.60 -47.98 0.23
N ALA A 495 -48.24 -49.15 0.29
CA ALA A 495 -49.33 -49.60 1.18
C ALA A 495 -49.36 -51.14 1.02
N GLU A 496 -49.63 -52.02 1.98
CA GLU A 496 -50.08 -51.97 3.36
C GLU A 496 -49.94 -53.43 3.86
N ALA A 497 -49.46 -53.68 5.07
CA ALA A 497 -49.79 -54.89 5.82
C ALA A 497 -49.44 -54.71 7.30
N VAL A 498 -50.42 -55.02 8.13
CA VAL A 498 -50.59 -54.71 9.54
C VAL A 498 -50.44 -56.00 10.37
N LEU A 499 -49.83 -55.85 11.56
CA LEU A 499 -49.91 -56.69 12.79
C LEU A 499 -49.45 -58.18 12.77
N ALA A 500 -48.44 -58.50 13.61
CA ALA A 500 -48.57 -59.28 14.86
C ALA A 500 -47.28 -60.05 15.25
N GLY A 501 -46.96 -60.09 16.56
CA GLY A 501 -45.98 -60.98 17.23
C GLY A 501 -44.69 -60.25 17.62
N ALA A 502 -44.45 -59.82 18.87
CA ALA A 502 -44.26 -60.54 20.14
C ALA A 502 -42.88 -61.24 20.26
N ASP A 503 -42.26 -61.08 21.44
CA ASP A 503 -40.98 -61.61 21.95
C ASP A 503 -39.68 -60.99 21.43
N ASP A 504 -38.59 -60.86 22.18
CA ASP A 504 -38.26 -60.82 23.61
C ASP A 504 -36.75 -60.47 23.64
N SER A 505 -36.24 -60.03 24.79
CA SER A 505 -34.85 -60.11 25.25
C SER A 505 -33.79 -59.07 24.78
N ASP A 506 -33.45 -58.20 25.72
CA ASP A 506 -32.10 -57.87 26.22
C ASP A 506 -30.87 -58.44 25.47
N ARG A 507 -30.03 -57.55 24.91
CA ARG A 507 -28.64 -57.27 25.35
C ARG A 507 -27.89 -56.32 24.41
#